data_AF-A0A178MPE0-F1
#
_entry.id   AF-A0A178MPE0-F1
#
_cell.length_a   1.000
_cell.length_b   1.000
_cell.length_c   1.000
_cell.angle_alpha   90.00
_cell.angle_beta   90.00
_cell.angle_gamma   90.00
#
_symmetry.space_group_name_H-M   'P 1'
#
loop_
_entity.id
_entity.type
_entity.pdbx_description
1 polymer ?
#
loop_
_entity_poly.entity_id
_entity_poly.type
_entity_poly.pdbx_seq_one_letter_code
_entity_poly.pdbx_strand_id
1 'polypeptide(L)'
;MDLDELLIECIDALGGPGWDGNERQDHLTFIQQVIEGGDAPAEICDLLQSVATYFREVATVPEMEQALGNRQRPNALAAELRRRVRDDAYVYHGTIYGRLAGIAREGLIPGKAPVWKERHVPSDFLTSSVFFTSSWRGAMTWAETACHCSRGRRDGLHRTPVVVRLPALGLDLQPDPRATTLGCLMVAGTVPSNRAHVIVGATRGFPIWRPLQDVLASGR
;
A
#
# COMPACT_ATOMS: atom_id res chain seq x y z
N MET A 1 -2.79 15.01 7.58
CA MET A 1 -2.31 13.68 7.17
C MET A 1 -1.51 13.13 8.32
N ASP A 2 -1.60 11.83 8.59
CA ASP A 2 -0.83 11.19 9.66
C ASP A 2 0.67 11.13 9.27
N LEU A 3 1.58 11.25 10.24
CA LEU A 3 3.03 11.26 9.96
C LEU A 3 3.48 9.93 9.35
N ASP A 4 3.00 8.81 9.90
CA ASP A 4 3.34 7.48 9.36
C ASP A 4 2.85 7.31 7.92
N GLU A 5 1.70 7.90 7.60
CA GLU A 5 1.16 7.86 6.24
C GLU A 5 2.11 8.59 5.28
N LEU A 6 2.59 9.79 5.63
CA LEU A 6 3.60 10.47 4.82
C LEU A 6 4.90 9.66 4.69
N LEU A 7 5.37 9.04 5.78
CA LEU A 7 6.58 8.22 5.75
C LEU A 7 6.42 7.00 4.83
N ILE A 8 5.28 6.30 4.91
CA ILE A 8 4.95 5.15 4.05
C ILE A 8 4.87 5.60 2.58
N GLU A 9 4.22 6.73 2.29
CA GLU A 9 4.18 7.27 0.92
C GLU A 9 5.57 7.59 0.39
N CYS A 10 6.43 8.21 1.20
CA CYS A 10 7.81 8.51 0.81
C CYS A 10 8.62 7.23 0.57
N ILE A 11 8.46 6.20 1.41
CA ILE A 11 9.10 4.88 1.24
C ILE A 11 8.71 4.27 -0.11
N ASP A 12 7.42 4.31 -0.44
CA ASP A 12 6.89 3.75 -1.67
C ASP A 12 7.37 4.53 -2.91
N ALA A 13 7.35 5.87 -2.84
CA ALA A 13 7.80 6.75 -3.92
C ALA A 13 9.31 6.64 -4.19
N LEU A 14 10.12 6.36 -3.17
CA LEU A 14 11.54 6.03 -3.32
C LEU A 14 11.75 4.65 -3.96
N GLY A 15 10.78 3.73 -3.82
CA GLY A 15 10.86 2.35 -4.30
C GLY A 15 10.54 2.17 -5.79
N GLY A 16 9.84 3.10 -6.43
CA GLY A 16 9.44 2.93 -7.83
C GLY A 16 9.00 4.22 -8.54
N PRO A 17 9.63 4.61 -9.67
CA PRO A 17 9.27 5.81 -10.42
C PRO A 17 7.96 5.69 -11.21
N GLY A 18 7.45 4.47 -11.42
CA GLY A 18 6.37 4.19 -12.38
C GLY A 18 4.98 4.69 -12.00
N TRP A 19 4.71 4.91 -10.71
CA TRP A 19 3.40 5.40 -10.23
C TRP A 19 3.38 6.91 -9.99
N ASP A 20 4.53 7.52 -9.71
CA ASP A 20 4.63 8.91 -9.21
C ASP A 20 5.22 9.89 -10.23
N GLY A 21 5.33 9.50 -11.51
CA GLY A 21 6.07 10.24 -12.54
C GLY A 21 5.73 11.72 -12.69
N ASN A 22 4.60 12.19 -12.16
CA ASN A 22 4.21 13.61 -12.10
C ASN A 22 3.79 14.12 -10.71
N GLU A 23 3.87 13.31 -9.65
CA GLU A 23 3.23 13.60 -8.35
C GLU A 23 4.22 13.75 -7.19
N ARG A 24 5.52 13.81 -7.50
CA ARG A 24 6.56 14.21 -6.54
C ARG A 24 6.29 15.61 -5.96
N GLN A 25 5.58 16.47 -6.69
CA GLN A 25 5.21 17.80 -6.20
C GLN A 25 4.28 17.73 -4.97
N ASP A 26 3.34 16.80 -4.93
CA ASP A 26 2.47 16.62 -3.78
C ASP A 26 3.27 16.12 -2.57
N HIS A 27 4.20 15.18 -2.79
CA HIS A 27 5.10 14.71 -1.74
C HIS A 27 5.93 15.85 -1.16
N LEU A 28 6.48 16.72 -2.01
CA LEU A 28 7.23 17.90 -1.58
C LEU A 28 6.35 18.85 -0.75
N THR A 29 5.11 19.10 -1.18
CA THR A 29 4.16 19.95 -0.45
C THR A 29 3.88 19.39 0.94
N PHE A 30 3.60 18.10 1.05
CA PHE A 30 3.29 17.48 2.34
C PHE A 30 4.51 17.35 3.27
N ILE A 31 5.69 17.07 2.72
CA ILE A 31 6.95 17.13 3.47
C ILE A 31 7.14 18.52 4.07
N GLN A 32 6.96 19.58 3.26
CA GLN A 32 7.11 20.95 3.73
C GLN A 32 6.13 21.28 4.85
N GLN A 33 4.86 20.88 4.71
CA GLN A 33 3.84 21.09 5.74
C GLN A 33 4.20 20.43 7.08
N VAL A 34 4.74 19.20 7.05
CA VAL A 34 5.17 18.50 8.27
C VAL A 34 6.38 19.18 8.92
N ILE A 35 7.35 19.62 8.12
CA ILE A 35 8.54 20.32 8.62
C ILE A 35 8.15 21.68 9.24
N GLU A 36 7.31 22.46 8.57
CA GLU A 36 6.87 23.77 9.04
C GLU A 36 5.89 23.70 10.23
N GLY A 37 5.09 22.64 10.29
CA GLY A 37 4.12 22.44 11.37
C GLY A 37 4.75 22.17 12.73
N GLY A 38 5.99 21.64 12.76
CA GLY A 38 6.72 21.36 14.00
C GLY A 38 6.23 20.13 14.76
N ASP A 39 5.34 19.33 14.17
CA ASP A 39 4.73 18.14 14.78
C ASP A 39 5.63 16.89 14.73
N ALA A 40 6.71 16.92 13.93
CA ALA A 40 7.64 15.82 13.78
C ALA A 40 8.97 16.06 14.54
N PRO A 41 9.57 15.02 15.14
CA PRO A 41 10.92 15.09 15.70
C PRO A 41 11.95 15.60 14.68
N ALA A 42 12.95 16.38 15.14
CA ALA A 42 13.96 16.99 14.28
C ALA A 42 14.67 15.99 13.35
N GLU A 43 14.97 14.80 13.86
CA GLU A 43 15.55 13.68 13.11
C GLU A 43 14.67 13.17 11.96
N ILE A 44 13.34 13.22 12.12
CA ILE A 44 12.40 12.87 11.05
C ILE A 44 12.34 14.03 10.04
N CYS A 45 12.35 15.28 10.49
CA CYS A 45 12.41 16.44 9.62
C CYS A 45 13.67 16.44 8.73
N ASP A 46 14.84 16.13 9.29
CA ASP A 46 16.11 16.04 8.54
C ASP A 46 16.07 14.93 7.47
N LEU A 47 15.46 13.79 7.83
CA LEU A 47 15.27 12.68 6.92
C LEU A 47 14.30 13.05 5.78
N LEU A 48 13.15 13.64 6.11
CA LEU A 48 12.18 14.12 5.12
C LEU A 48 12.79 15.21 4.21
N GLN A 49 13.63 16.09 4.73
CA GLN A 49 14.37 17.07 3.93
C GLN A 49 15.33 16.41 2.94
N SER A 50 15.98 15.32 3.35
CA SER A 50 16.85 14.51 2.49
C SER A 50 16.07 13.83 1.35
N VAL A 51 14.86 13.34 1.66
CA VAL A 51 13.92 12.78 0.68
C VAL A 51 13.44 13.84 -0.29
N ALA A 52 13.02 15.01 0.20
CA ALA A 52 12.59 16.13 -0.64
C ALA A 52 13.70 16.59 -1.59
N THR A 53 14.93 16.65 -1.10
CA THR A 53 16.10 16.98 -1.92
C THR A 53 16.28 15.96 -3.04
N TYR A 54 16.21 14.65 -2.72
CA TYR A 54 16.26 13.60 -3.74
C TYR A 54 15.13 13.73 -4.76
N PHE A 55 13.87 13.92 -4.34
CA PHE A 55 12.75 14.08 -5.26
C PHE A 55 12.92 15.27 -6.22
N ARG A 56 13.46 16.41 -5.75
CA ARG A 56 13.77 17.57 -6.60
C ARG A 56 14.86 17.25 -7.62
N GLU A 57 15.96 16.62 -7.19
CA GLU A 57 17.07 16.25 -8.07
C GLU A 57 16.61 15.34 -9.22
N VAL A 58 15.80 14.32 -8.91
CA VAL A 58 15.31 13.40 -9.93
C VAL A 58 14.28 14.06 -10.85
N ALA A 59 13.46 14.99 -10.35
CA ALA A 59 12.53 15.74 -11.19
C ALA A 59 13.26 16.60 -12.24
N THR A 60 14.46 17.12 -11.91
CA THR A 60 15.25 17.95 -12.83
C THR A 60 16.04 17.17 -13.87
N VAL A 61 16.33 15.88 -13.62
CA VAL A 61 17.08 15.03 -14.54
C VAL A 61 16.38 13.67 -14.65
N PRO A 62 15.28 13.55 -15.43
CA PRO A 62 14.57 12.28 -15.60
C PRO A 62 15.48 11.15 -16.11
N GLU A 63 16.52 11.51 -16.87
CA GLU A 63 17.56 10.62 -17.37
C GLU A 63 18.49 10.10 -16.25
N MET A 64 18.57 10.72 -15.07
CA MET A 64 19.38 10.23 -13.95
C MET A 64 18.84 8.92 -13.38
N GLU A 65 17.52 8.68 -13.35
CA GLU A 65 16.99 7.41 -12.86
C GLU A 65 17.28 6.23 -13.80
N GLN A 66 17.29 6.50 -15.12
CA GLN A 66 17.72 5.51 -16.13
C GLN A 66 19.25 5.37 -16.20
N ALA A 67 20.01 6.45 -16.04
CA ALA A 67 21.46 6.48 -16.15
C ALA A 67 22.18 6.02 -14.88
N LEU A 68 21.58 6.15 -13.69
CA LEU A 68 22.30 5.87 -12.46
C LEU A 68 22.47 4.39 -12.19
N GLY A 69 21.52 3.50 -12.52
CA GLY A 69 21.57 2.09 -12.09
C GLY A 69 21.78 1.88 -10.56
N ASN A 70 21.83 2.98 -9.80
CA ASN A 70 22.37 3.08 -8.46
C ASN A 70 21.20 3.41 -7.56
N ARG A 71 20.42 2.37 -7.26
CA ARG A 71 19.33 2.45 -6.30
C ARG A 71 19.81 2.54 -4.85
N GLN A 72 21.12 2.65 -4.60
CA GLN A 72 21.67 2.65 -3.24
C GLN A 72 21.15 3.82 -2.41
N ARG A 73 21.14 5.04 -2.95
CA ARG A 73 20.63 6.24 -2.25
C ARG A 73 19.14 6.17 -1.94
N PRO A 74 18.22 5.95 -2.91
CA PRO A 74 16.79 5.83 -2.60
C PRO A 74 16.49 4.63 -1.71
N ASN A 75 17.18 3.49 -1.86
CA ASN A 75 17.00 2.33 -0.99
C ASN A 75 17.46 2.62 0.45
N ALA A 76 18.55 3.36 0.64
CA ALA A 76 19.04 3.74 1.96
C ALA A 76 18.08 4.71 2.66
N LEU A 77 17.57 5.71 1.93
CA LEU A 77 16.53 6.62 2.44
C LEU A 77 15.25 5.85 2.81
N ALA A 78 14.79 4.96 1.95
CA ALA A 78 13.61 4.14 2.22
C ALA A 78 13.81 3.20 3.43
N ALA A 79 15.00 2.62 3.58
CA ALA A 79 15.34 1.78 4.72
C ALA A 79 15.36 2.59 6.03
N GLU A 80 15.89 3.80 6.01
CA GLU A 80 15.91 4.67 7.19
C GLU A 80 14.51 5.16 7.55
N LEU A 81 13.70 5.57 6.57
CA LEU A 81 12.29 5.92 6.79
C LEU A 81 11.52 4.75 7.41
N ARG A 82 11.71 3.52 6.91
CA ARG A 82 11.05 2.31 7.45
C ARG A 82 11.34 2.10 8.93
N ARG A 83 12.54 2.45 9.42
CA ARG A 83 12.88 2.34 10.85
C ARG A 83 12.17 3.39 11.72
N ARG A 84 11.62 4.44 11.11
CA ARG A 84 10.90 5.53 11.78
C ARG A 84 9.39 5.39 11.70
N VAL A 85 8.88 4.61 10.75
CA VAL A 85 7.46 4.22 10.72
C VAL A 85 7.19 3.36 11.95
N ARG A 86 6.13 3.66 12.68
CA ARG A 86 5.75 2.80 13.81
C ARG A 86 5.43 1.39 13.29
N ASP A 87 5.97 0.36 13.94
CA ASP A 87 5.80 -1.06 13.58
C ASP A 87 4.32 -1.49 13.48
N ASP A 88 3.42 -0.69 14.03
CA ASP A 88 1.99 -0.93 14.14
C ASP A 88 1.11 -0.11 13.18
N ALA A 89 1.70 0.68 12.27
CA ALA A 89 0.97 1.64 11.45
C ALA A 89 -0.13 0.97 10.61
N TYR A 90 0.21 0.32 9.50
CA TYR A 90 -0.80 -0.27 8.62
C TYR A 90 -0.26 -1.43 7.76
N VAL A 91 -1.16 -2.35 7.41
CA VAL A 91 -0.97 -3.38 6.38
C VAL A 91 -2.06 -3.28 5.32
N TYR A 92 -1.72 -3.70 4.10
CA TYR A 92 -2.53 -3.47 2.90
C TYR A 92 -2.87 -4.77 2.19
N HIS A 93 -4.13 -4.94 1.81
CA HIS A 93 -4.65 -6.09 1.10
C HIS A 93 -5.30 -5.68 -0.21
N GLY A 94 -4.88 -6.27 -1.32
CA GLY A 94 -5.45 -6.02 -2.64
C GLY A 94 -6.65 -6.92 -2.93
N THR A 95 -7.76 -6.33 -3.36
CA THR A 95 -9.02 -7.03 -3.68
C THR A 95 -9.82 -6.28 -4.75
N ILE A 96 -11.10 -6.61 -4.92
CA ILE A 96 -12.03 -5.91 -5.80
C ILE A 96 -13.28 -5.45 -5.04
N TYR A 97 -13.94 -4.42 -5.57
CA TYR A 97 -15.13 -3.81 -4.97
C TYR A 97 -16.24 -4.82 -4.65
N GLY A 98 -16.47 -5.80 -5.52
CA GLY A 98 -17.50 -6.83 -5.33
C GLY A 98 -17.29 -7.71 -4.09
N ARG A 99 -16.11 -7.67 -3.45
CA ARG A 99 -15.83 -8.40 -2.21
C ARG A 99 -16.09 -7.59 -0.95
N LEU A 100 -16.23 -6.25 -1.05
CA LEU A 100 -16.28 -5.37 0.11
C LEU A 100 -17.43 -5.67 1.07
N ALA A 101 -18.63 -5.99 0.55
CA ALA A 101 -19.76 -6.35 1.39
C ALA A 101 -19.55 -7.66 2.17
N GLY A 102 -18.84 -8.63 1.57
CA GLY A 102 -18.44 -9.87 2.25
C GLY A 102 -17.38 -9.60 3.32
N ILE A 103 -16.38 -8.80 2.96
CA ILE A 103 -15.31 -8.39 3.88
C ILE A 103 -15.90 -7.66 5.09
N ALA A 104 -16.77 -6.67 4.89
CA ALA A 104 -17.36 -5.89 5.97
C ALA A 104 -18.17 -6.72 6.97
N ARG A 105 -18.80 -7.82 6.51
CA ARG A 105 -19.67 -8.67 7.34
C ARG A 105 -18.91 -9.79 8.04
N GLU A 106 -17.91 -10.35 7.39
CA GLU A 106 -17.29 -11.62 7.81
C GLU A 106 -15.79 -11.49 8.08
N GLY A 107 -15.19 -10.35 7.78
CA GLY A 107 -13.75 -10.15 7.74
C GLY A 107 -13.11 -10.67 6.45
N LEU A 108 -11.79 -10.57 6.39
CA LEU A 108 -10.97 -11.21 5.37
C LEU A 108 -10.81 -12.69 5.75
N ILE A 109 -11.33 -13.58 4.92
CA ILE A 109 -11.29 -15.03 5.16
C ILE A 109 -10.29 -15.67 4.18
N PRO A 110 -9.30 -16.45 4.66
CA PRO A 110 -8.39 -17.20 3.80
C PRO A 110 -9.11 -18.06 2.77
N GLY A 111 -8.60 -18.12 1.54
CA GLY A 111 -9.17 -18.96 0.48
C GLY A 111 -10.59 -18.58 0.04
N LYS A 112 -11.20 -17.50 0.57
CA LYS A 112 -12.54 -17.07 0.17
C LYS A 112 -12.47 -16.33 -1.16
N ALA A 113 -12.58 -17.11 -2.24
CA ALA A 113 -12.45 -16.71 -3.63
C ALA A 113 -11.02 -16.28 -4.03
N PRO A 114 -10.07 -17.24 -4.10
CA PRO A 114 -8.70 -16.94 -4.43
C PRO A 114 -8.60 -16.43 -5.87
N VAL A 115 -7.80 -15.39 -6.04
CA VAL A 115 -7.41 -14.86 -7.37
C VAL A 115 -6.36 -15.76 -8.00
N TRP A 116 -5.53 -16.39 -7.16
CA TRP A 116 -4.48 -17.30 -7.57
C TRP A 116 -5.03 -18.68 -7.88
N LYS A 117 -4.48 -19.29 -8.93
CA LYS A 117 -4.73 -20.69 -9.28
C LYS A 117 -3.74 -21.56 -8.52
N GLU A 118 -4.15 -22.78 -8.17
CA GLU A 118 -3.33 -23.77 -7.47
C GLU A 118 -1.95 -24.00 -8.10
N ARG A 119 -1.87 -23.93 -9.43
CA ARG A 119 -0.61 -24.03 -10.19
C ARG A 119 0.41 -22.91 -9.90
N HIS A 120 -0.02 -21.78 -9.32
CA HIS A 120 0.86 -20.67 -8.96
C HIS A 120 1.15 -20.68 -7.46
N VAL A 121 0.15 -20.99 -6.64
CA VAL A 121 0.28 -21.06 -5.18
C VAL A 121 -0.55 -22.26 -4.70
N PRO A 122 0.03 -23.21 -3.95
CA PRO A 122 -0.69 -24.37 -3.43
C PRO A 122 -1.92 -24.00 -2.62
N SER A 123 -2.96 -24.82 -2.75
CA SER A 123 -4.29 -24.58 -2.19
C SER A 123 -4.29 -24.52 -0.67
N ASP A 124 -3.52 -25.39 -0.02
CA ASP A 124 -3.29 -25.42 1.43
C ASP A 124 -2.70 -24.11 1.96
N PHE A 125 -1.80 -23.50 1.19
CA PHE A 125 -1.21 -22.21 1.52
C PHE A 125 -2.23 -21.06 1.32
N LEU A 126 -3.03 -21.08 0.26
CA LEU A 126 -4.05 -20.05 0.01
C LEU A 126 -5.22 -20.07 1.01
N THR A 127 -5.46 -21.22 1.65
CA THR A 127 -6.62 -21.45 2.52
C THR A 127 -6.30 -21.32 4.01
N SER A 128 -5.04 -21.14 4.37
CA SER A 128 -4.60 -21.02 5.77
C SER A 128 -4.43 -19.57 6.23
N SER A 129 -4.10 -18.66 5.32
CA SER A 129 -3.74 -17.28 5.68
C SER A 129 -4.37 -16.22 4.77
N VAL A 130 -4.55 -15.01 5.32
CA VAL A 130 -4.81 -13.78 4.58
C VAL A 130 -3.48 -13.09 4.29
N PHE A 131 -3.27 -12.69 3.04
CA PHE A 131 -2.04 -12.06 2.58
C PHE A 131 -2.14 -10.55 2.54
N PHE A 132 -1.07 -9.89 2.96
CA PHE A 132 -0.91 -8.45 3.02
C PHE A 132 0.42 -8.02 2.41
N THR A 133 0.56 -6.73 2.20
CA THR A 133 1.84 -6.08 1.94
C THR A 133 1.97 -4.84 2.81
N SER A 134 3.21 -4.40 3.05
CA SER A 134 3.53 -3.15 3.75
C SER A 134 3.35 -1.90 2.87
N SER A 135 2.98 -2.04 1.60
CA SER A 135 2.80 -0.94 0.65
C SER A 135 1.41 -0.98 0.02
N TRP A 136 0.71 0.16 -0.01
CA TRP A 136 -0.58 0.21 -0.70
C TRP A 136 -0.40 0.10 -2.23
N ARG A 137 0.72 0.58 -2.80
CA ARG A 137 1.03 0.41 -4.23
C ARG A 137 1.25 -1.07 -4.57
N GLY A 138 1.96 -1.79 -3.69
CA GLY A 138 2.06 -3.24 -3.78
C GLY A 138 0.68 -3.91 -3.73
N ALA A 139 -0.19 -3.45 -2.82
CA ALA A 139 -1.55 -3.98 -2.72
C ALA A 139 -2.40 -3.64 -3.94
N MET A 140 -2.17 -2.48 -4.58
CA MET A 140 -2.85 -2.09 -5.81
C MET A 140 -2.49 -3.03 -6.96
N THR A 141 -1.21 -3.43 -7.11
CA THR A 141 -0.81 -4.45 -8.10
C THR A 141 -1.57 -5.78 -7.90
N TRP A 142 -1.78 -6.18 -6.64
CA TRP A 142 -2.60 -7.35 -6.31
C TRP A 142 -4.08 -7.14 -6.63
N ALA A 143 -4.61 -5.94 -6.35
CA ALA A 143 -5.99 -5.56 -6.67
C ALA A 143 -6.27 -5.54 -8.19
N GLU A 144 -5.31 -5.07 -9.00
CA GLU A 144 -5.37 -5.10 -10.46
C GLU A 144 -5.39 -6.54 -10.98
N THR A 145 -4.54 -7.40 -10.41
CA THR A 145 -4.54 -8.83 -10.73
C THR A 145 -5.90 -9.47 -10.41
N ALA A 146 -6.48 -9.11 -9.25
CA ALA A 146 -7.82 -9.54 -8.85
C ALA A 146 -8.91 -9.06 -9.82
N CYS A 147 -8.85 -7.80 -10.25
CA CYS A 147 -9.72 -7.22 -11.26
C CYS A 147 -9.65 -8.01 -12.57
N HIS A 148 -8.44 -8.29 -13.07
CA HIS A 148 -8.24 -9.01 -14.32
C HIS A 148 -8.73 -10.46 -14.28
N CYS A 149 -8.57 -11.14 -13.15
CA CYS A 149 -8.97 -12.54 -12.98
C CYS A 149 -10.45 -12.72 -12.62
N SER A 150 -11.15 -11.64 -12.23
CA SER A 150 -12.56 -11.69 -11.87
C SER A 150 -13.49 -11.83 -13.08
N ARG A 151 -14.54 -12.64 -12.94
CA ARG A 151 -15.59 -12.83 -13.95
C ARG A 151 -16.56 -11.63 -13.95
N GLY A 152 -17.27 -11.41 -15.07
CA GLY A 152 -18.27 -10.35 -15.22
C GLY A 152 -17.85 -9.22 -16.16
N ARG A 153 -18.75 -8.24 -16.36
CA ARG A 153 -18.57 -7.10 -17.28
C ARG A 153 -17.32 -6.29 -16.90
N ARG A 154 -16.42 -6.02 -17.85
CA ARG A 154 -15.08 -5.43 -17.58
C ARG A 154 -15.11 -4.05 -16.95
N ASP A 155 -16.11 -3.25 -17.29
CA ASP A 155 -16.40 -1.89 -16.79
C ASP A 155 -17.37 -1.88 -15.59
N GLY A 156 -17.75 -3.06 -15.07
CA GLY A 156 -18.65 -3.14 -13.92
C GLY A 156 -17.94 -2.79 -12.61
N LEU A 157 -18.59 -1.97 -11.78
CA LEU A 157 -18.08 -1.54 -10.47
C LEU A 157 -17.58 -2.71 -9.61
N HIS A 158 -18.26 -3.87 -9.64
CA HIS A 158 -17.87 -5.08 -8.91
C HIS A 158 -16.43 -5.57 -9.17
N ARG A 159 -15.83 -5.22 -10.32
CA ARG A 159 -14.44 -5.58 -10.67
C ARG A 159 -13.43 -4.51 -10.33
N THR A 160 -13.86 -3.30 -9.97
CA THR A 160 -12.97 -2.18 -9.68
C THR A 160 -11.94 -2.60 -8.63
N PRO A 161 -10.63 -2.40 -8.88
CA PRO A 161 -9.58 -2.75 -7.92
C PRO A 161 -9.77 -1.95 -6.64
N VAL A 162 -9.53 -2.59 -5.51
CA VAL A 162 -9.65 -1.99 -4.19
C VAL A 162 -8.45 -2.39 -3.34
N VAL A 163 -7.87 -1.41 -2.65
CA VAL A 163 -6.91 -1.67 -1.58
C VAL A 163 -7.61 -1.49 -0.24
N VAL A 164 -7.51 -2.50 0.62
CA VAL A 164 -7.96 -2.46 2.01
C VAL A 164 -6.75 -2.20 2.90
N ARG A 165 -6.82 -1.17 3.74
CA ARG A 165 -5.84 -0.87 4.78
C ARG A 165 -6.41 -1.24 6.14
N LEU A 166 -5.61 -1.93 6.95
CA LEU A 166 -5.90 -2.26 8.34
C LEU A 166 -4.76 -1.80 9.24
N PRO A 167 -5.04 -1.34 10.47
CA PRO A 167 -4.00 -1.16 11.48
C PRO A 167 -3.25 -2.49 11.69
N ALA A 168 -1.93 -2.44 11.77
CA ALA A 168 -1.13 -3.64 12.02
C ALA A 168 -1.23 -4.08 13.49
N LEU A 169 -1.50 -3.13 14.40
CA LEU A 169 -1.67 -3.39 15.82
C LEU A 169 -2.71 -4.48 16.10
N GLY A 170 -2.30 -5.55 16.78
CA GLY A 170 -3.16 -6.67 17.17
C GLY A 170 -3.32 -7.77 16.12
N LEU A 171 -2.61 -7.68 14.99
CA LEU A 171 -2.50 -8.77 14.01
C LEU A 171 -1.22 -9.58 14.28
N ASP A 172 -1.33 -10.91 14.26
CA ASP A 172 -0.16 -11.81 14.29
C ASP A 172 0.46 -11.88 12.89
N LEU A 173 1.17 -10.81 12.51
CA LEU A 173 1.78 -10.67 11.19
C LEU A 173 3.04 -11.52 11.10
N GLN A 174 3.06 -12.42 10.12
CA GLN A 174 4.20 -13.26 9.81
C GLN A 174 4.72 -12.94 8.40
N PRO A 175 6.03 -12.97 8.17
CA PRO A 175 6.57 -12.89 6.81
C PRO A 175 6.00 -14.02 5.94
N ASP A 176 5.63 -13.70 4.69
CA ASP A 176 5.24 -14.73 3.73
C ASP A 176 6.50 -15.53 3.31
N PRO A 177 6.60 -16.83 3.66
CA PRO A 177 7.78 -17.65 3.36
C PRO A 177 7.99 -17.91 1.87
N ARG A 178 7.01 -17.60 1.03
CA ARG A 178 7.03 -17.82 -0.42
C ARG A 178 7.24 -16.52 -1.21
N ALA A 179 7.21 -15.37 -0.55
CA ALA A 179 7.39 -14.10 -1.22
C ALA A 179 8.85 -13.87 -1.60
N THR A 180 9.08 -13.45 -2.85
CA THR A 180 10.39 -13.00 -3.34
C THR A 180 10.61 -11.51 -3.09
N THR A 181 9.56 -10.78 -2.74
CA THR A 181 9.57 -9.33 -2.48
C THR A 181 9.48 -9.07 -0.98
N LEU A 182 10.28 -8.13 -0.49
CA LEU A 182 10.21 -7.67 0.89
C LEU A 182 8.85 -7.02 1.21
N GLY A 183 8.41 -7.15 2.46
CA GLY A 183 7.17 -6.53 2.92
C GLY A 183 5.91 -7.27 2.52
N CYS A 184 6.00 -8.51 2.03
CA CYS A 184 4.86 -9.43 1.92
C CYS A 184 4.64 -10.14 3.25
N LEU A 185 3.43 -10.04 3.78
CA LEU A 185 3.06 -10.48 5.12
C LEU A 185 1.82 -11.39 5.04
N MET A 186 1.61 -12.20 6.06
CA MET A 186 0.44 -13.04 6.19
C MET A 186 -0.08 -13.08 7.63
N VAL A 187 -1.38 -13.29 7.79
CA VAL A 187 -2.03 -13.56 9.08
C VAL A 187 -2.80 -14.87 8.95
N ALA A 188 -2.58 -15.80 9.88
CA ALA A 188 -3.29 -17.07 9.90
C ALA A 188 -4.77 -16.87 10.30
N GLY A 189 -5.68 -17.55 9.59
CA GLY A 189 -7.10 -17.48 9.87
C GLY A 189 -7.79 -16.19 9.43
N THR A 190 -8.99 -15.95 9.95
CA THR A 190 -9.84 -14.82 9.55
C THR A 190 -9.39 -13.52 10.22
N VAL A 191 -9.26 -12.45 9.43
CA VAL A 191 -8.87 -11.12 9.91
C VAL A 191 -10.10 -10.20 9.99
N PRO A 192 -10.42 -9.65 11.18
CA PRO A 192 -11.51 -8.67 11.32
C PRO A 192 -11.29 -7.41 10.48
N SER A 193 -12.36 -6.86 9.90
CA SER A 193 -12.30 -5.67 9.05
C SER A 193 -13.03 -4.44 9.63
N ASN A 194 -13.30 -4.43 10.93
CA ASN A 194 -14.05 -3.37 11.60
C ASN A 194 -13.37 -2.00 11.55
N ARG A 195 -12.03 -1.96 11.42
CA ARG A 195 -11.23 -0.74 11.28
C ARG A 195 -10.71 -0.51 9.86
N ALA A 196 -11.26 -1.23 8.89
CA ALA A 196 -10.81 -1.18 7.50
C ALA A 196 -11.10 0.19 6.86
N HIS A 197 -10.08 0.74 6.23
CA HIS A 197 -10.21 1.82 5.27
C HIS A 197 -9.90 1.30 3.88
N VAL A 198 -10.45 1.93 2.85
CA VAL A 198 -10.28 1.47 1.47
C VAL A 198 -9.96 2.62 0.52
N ILE A 199 -9.20 2.26 -0.51
CA ILE A 199 -9.07 2.98 -1.78
C ILE A 199 -9.90 2.24 -2.82
N VAL A 200 -10.69 2.95 -3.62
CA VAL A 200 -11.45 2.35 -4.73
C VAL A 200 -10.99 2.91 -6.06
N GLY A 201 -10.58 2.02 -6.96
CA GLY A 201 -10.12 2.36 -8.30
C GLY A 201 -8.63 2.68 -8.38
N ALA A 202 -8.20 3.09 -9.57
CA ALA A 202 -6.82 3.53 -9.78
C ALA A 202 -6.58 4.82 -8.99
N THR A 203 -5.53 4.81 -8.17
CA THR A 203 -5.07 5.98 -7.44
C THR A 203 -3.76 6.45 -8.05
N ARG A 204 -3.69 7.75 -8.27
CA ARG A 204 -2.46 8.46 -8.57
C ARG A 204 -2.22 9.40 -7.40
N GLY A 205 -0.97 9.46 -6.94
CA GLY A 205 -0.52 10.35 -5.88
C GLY A 205 -0.91 9.82 -4.51
N PHE A 206 -1.22 10.76 -3.61
CA PHE A 206 -1.59 10.42 -2.24
C PHE A 206 -2.96 9.72 -2.20
N PRO A 207 -3.05 8.55 -1.56
CA PRO A 207 -4.31 7.83 -1.46
C PRO A 207 -5.31 8.55 -0.56
N ILE A 208 -6.56 8.63 -1.01
CA ILE A 208 -7.68 9.07 -0.20
C ILE A 208 -8.35 7.85 0.42
N TRP A 209 -8.06 7.63 1.71
CA TRP A 209 -8.64 6.53 2.48
C TRP A 209 -10.04 6.87 2.96
N ARG A 210 -10.97 5.95 2.72
CA ARG A 210 -12.35 6.07 3.20
C ARG A 210 -12.70 4.88 4.09
N PRO A 211 -13.43 5.06 5.21
CA PRO A 211 -13.93 3.95 5.99
C PRO A 211 -14.72 2.97 5.11
N LEU A 212 -14.48 1.67 5.27
CA LEU A 212 -15.14 0.63 4.47
C LEU A 212 -16.67 0.76 4.52
N GLN A 213 -17.23 1.05 5.69
CA GLN A 213 -18.67 1.18 5.89
C GLN A 213 -19.25 2.36 5.10
N ASP A 214 -18.54 3.49 5.05
CA ASP A 214 -18.98 4.68 4.31
C ASP A 214 -19.01 4.43 2.80
N VAL A 215 -18.02 3.69 2.29
CA VAL A 215 -17.96 3.31 0.87
C VAL A 215 -19.13 2.39 0.50
N LEU A 216 -19.51 1.46 1.39
CA LEU A 216 -20.66 0.58 1.18
C LEU A 216 -22.00 1.31 1.32
N ALA A 217 -22.09 2.32 2.17
CA ALA A 217 -23.28 3.17 2.30
C ALA A 217 -23.47 4.09 1.07
N SER A 218 -22.37 4.57 0.49
CA SER A 218 -22.37 5.46 -0.69
C SER A 218 -22.65 4.74 -2.02
N GLY A 219 -22.42 3.42 -2.08
CA GLY A 219 -22.55 2.60 -3.29
C GLY A 219 -23.96 2.06 -3.55
N ARG A 220 -24.98 2.66 -2.93
CA ARG A 220 -26.40 2.39 -3.16
C ARG A 220 -27.03 3.48 -4.02
#